data_AF-A0A348XGH6-F1
#
_entry.id   AF-A0A348XGH6-F1
#
_cell.length_a   1.000
_cell.length_b   1.000
_cell.length_c   1.000
_cell.angle_alpha   90.00
_cell.angle_beta   90.00
_cell.angle_gamma   90.00
#
_symmetry.space_group_name_H-M   'P 1'
#
loop_
_entity.id
_entity.type
_entity.pdbx_description
1 polymer ?
#
loop_
_entity_poly.entity_id
_entity_poly.type
_entity_poly.pdbx_seq_one_letter_code
_entity_poly.pdbx_strand_id
1 'polypeptide(L)'
;MVNRPTKLFLTLALLLAGIACLAQEGLEGVCKSVPGGVNNVQYLYVFGPQAHKGEGRDDTVQVNFYRVRADANEHVTIYVFDPASGNNVDPKRWPLRAGLPTMTTLSVYGGIGAHSDPQSRNPRPSAQQAGKLLDSQSFSAYSEQ
;
A
#
# COMPACT_ATOMS: atom_id res chain seq x y z
N MET A 1 -32.50 -52.22 -9.40
CA MET A 1 -32.01 -51.83 -10.73
C MET A 1 -32.17 -50.33 -10.90
N VAL A 2 -31.09 -49.55 -10.92
CA VAL A 2 -31.17 -48.11 -11.22
C VAL A 2 -31.36 -47.95 -12.72
N ASN A 3 -32.40 -47.19 -13.12
CA ASN A 3 -32.74 -46.98 -14.52
C ASN A 3 -31.57 -46.33 -15.28
N ARG A 4 -31.27 -46.85 -16.48
CA ARG A 4 -30.20 -46.34 -17.37
C ARG A 4 -30.23 -44.81 -17.59
N PRO A 5 -31.39 -44.13 -17.76
CA PRO A 5 -31.39 -42.67 -17.85
C PRO A 5 -30.89 -41.99 -16.57
N THR A 6 -31.25 -42.52 -15.40
CA THR A 6 -30.85 -41.96 -14.10
C THR A 6 -29.35 -42.04 -13.89
N LYS A 7 -28.69 -43.11 -14.37
CA LYS A 7 -27.23 -43.22 -14.34
C LYS A 7 -26.57 -42.18 -15.24
N LEU A 8 -27.07 -42.00 -16.47
CA LEU A 8 -26.51 -41.03 -17.42
C LEU A 8 -26.64 -39.58 -16.93
N PHE A 9 -27.80 -39.22 -16.35
CA PHE A 9 -28.00 -37.91 -15.74
C PHE A 9 -27.06 -37.67 -14.56
N LEU A 10 -26.84 -38.68 -13.72
CA LEU A 10 -25.94 -38.57 -12.57
C LEU A 10 -24.48 -38.42 -13.00
N THR A 11 -24.04 -39.17 -14.03
CA THR A 11 -22.68 -39.04 -14.56
C THR A 11 -22.45 -37.68 -15.20
N LEU A 12 -23.43 -37.16 -15.94
CA LEU A 12 -23.33 -35.85 -16.58
C LEU A 12 -23.32 -34.71 -15.55
N ALA A 13 -24.13 -34.84 -14.48
CA ALA A 13 -24.14 -33.89 -13.37
C ALA A 13 -22.79 -33.89 -12.61
N LEU A 14 -22.20 -35.07 -12.38
CA LEU A 14 -20.87 -35.19 -11.76
C LEU A 14 -19.75 -34.62 -12.64
N LEU A 15 -19.84 -34.79 -13.97
CA LEU A 15 -18.88 -34.21 -14.92
C LEU A 15 -18.98 -32.68 -14.96
N LEU A 16 -20.20 -32.12 -14.97
CA LEU A 16 -20.43 -30.68 -14.90
C LEU A 16 -19.96 -30.08 -13.57
N ALA A 17 -20.19 -30.77 -12.45
CA ALA A 17 -19.69 -30.35 -11.14
C ALA A 17 -18.15 -30.40 -11.07
N GLY A 18 -17.52 -31.42 -11.66
CA GLY A 18 -16.06 -31.53 -11.74
C GLY A 18 -15.42 -30.43 -12.59
N ILE A 19 -16.04 -30.06 -13.72
CA ILE A 19 -15.56 -28.98 -14.59
C ILE A 19 -15.73 -27.60 -13.91
N ALA A 20 -16.84 -27.39 -13.20
CA ALA A 20 -17.03 -26.16 -12.42
C ALA A 20 -16.02 -26.01 -11.27
N CYS A 21 -15.59 -27.12 -10.67
CA CYS A 21 -14.58 -27.13 -9.61
C CYS A 21 -13.16 -26.83 -10.10
N LEU A 22 -12.85 -27.10 -11.38
CA LEU A 22 -11.55 -26.78 -12.00
C LEU A 22 -11.50 -25.37 -12.58
N ALA A 23 -12.63 -24.66 -12.66
CA ALA A 23 -12.71 -23.29 -13.16
C ALA A 23 -12.59 -22.22 -12.05
N GLN A 24 -12.37 -22.62 -10.79
CA GLN A 24 -12.10 -21.72 -9.66
C GLN A 24 -10.60 -21.48 -9.47
N GLU A 25 -9.86 -21.21 -10.54
CA GLU A 25 -8.57 -20.52 -10.41
C GLU A 25 -8.93 -19.03 -10.28
N GLY A 26 -8.83 -18.54 -9.04
CA GLY A 26 -9.43 -17.30 -8.58
C GLY A 26 -8.91 -16.05 -9.27
N LEU A 27 -9.75 -15.02 -9.20
CA LEU A 27 -9.44 -13.62 -9.49
C LEU A 27 -8.34 -13.11 -8.51
N GLU A 28 -7.10 -13.55 -8.66
CA GLU A 28 -5.99 -13.04 -7.84
C GLU A 28 -5.40 -11.77 -8.43
N GLY A 29 -6.24 -10.75 -8.59
CA GLY A 29 -5.80 -9.36 -8.58
C GLY A 29 -5.80 -8.84 -7.14
N VAL A 30 -5.02 -9.46 -6.25
CA VAL A 30 -5.04 -9.15 -4.81
C VAL A 30 -4.43 -7.76 -4.58
N CYS A 31 -5.29 -6.73 -4.59
CA CYS A 31 -4.91 -5.43 -4.05
C CYS A 31 -4.69 -5.57 -2.54
N LYS A 32 -3.47 -5.32 -2.08
CA LYS A 32 -3.14 -5.34 -0.65
C LYS A 32 -3.04 -3.92 -0.13
N SER A 33 -3.86 -3.58 0.86
CA SER A 33 -3.74 -2.32 1.58
C SER A 33 -2.53 -2.32 2.51
N VAL A 34 -1.89 -1.16 2.64
CA VAL A 34 -0.82 -0.91 3.61
C VAL A 34 -1.15 0.38 4.34
N PRO A 35 -1.20 0.37 5.70
CA PRO A 35 -1.06 -0.78 6.58
C PRO A 35 -2.33 -1.63 6.51
N GLY A 36 -2.21 -2.94 6.29
CA GLY A 36 -3.35 -3.85 6.05
C GLY A 36 -4.22 -4.13 7.28
N GLY A 37 -4.52 -3.11 8.09
CA GLY A 37 -5.36 -3.18 9.29
C GLY A 37 -4.73 -3.86 10.50
N VAL A 38 -3.47 -4.28 10.42
CA VAL A 38 -2.78 -4.93 11.54
C VAL A 38 -2.60 -3.92 12.69
N ASN A 39 -2.91 -4.32 13.92
CA ASN A 39 -2.78 -3.50 15.14
C ASN A 39 -3.69 -2.25 15.21
N ASN A 40 -4.86 -2.26 14.58
CA ASN A 40 -5.81 -1.12 14.52
C ASN A 40 -5.25 0.15 13.85
N VAL A 41 -4.14 0.04 13.12
CA VAL A 41 -3.58 1.16 12.37
C VAL A 41 -4.24 1.20 10.99
N GLN A 42 -4.99 2.27 10.71
CA GLN A 42 -5.70 2.45 9.43
C GLN A 42 -4.84 3.13 8.36
N TYR A 43 -3.93 4.01 8.77
CA TYR A 43 -3.09 4.81 7.87
C TYR A 43 -1.64 4.83 8.35
N LEU A 44 -0.70 4.95 7.41
CA LEU A 44 0.65 5.37 7.75
C LEU A 44 0.60 6.87 8.08
N TYR A 45 1.30 7.28 9.12
CA TYR A 45 1.42 8.67 9.53
C TYR A 45 2.89 9.06 9.57
N VAL A 46 3.18 10.27 9.11
CA VAL A 46 4.46 10.94 9.27
C VAL A 46 4.28 12.16 10.15
N PHE A 47 5.31 12.51 10.91
CA PHE A 47 5.26 13.65 11.82
C PHE A 47 5.92 14.87 11.17
N GLY A 48 5.25 16.01 11.27
CA GLY A 48 5.80 17.29 10.79
C GLY A 48 7.00 17.76 11.62
N PRO A 49 7.76 18.75 11.13
CA PRO A 49 9.00 19.24 11.74
C PRO A 49 8.82 20.02 13.06
N GLN A 50 7.62 20.01 13.63
CA GLN A 50 7.30 20.62 14.92
C GLN A 50 6.75 19.56 15.91
N ALA A 51 6.86 18.29 15.57
CA ALA A 51 6.37 17.21 16.41
C ALA A 51 7.23 17.06 17.67
N HIS A 52 6.65 16.50 18.74
CA HIS A 52 7.42 16.29 19.95
C HIS A 52 8.54 15.28 19.70
N LYS A 53 9.74 15.51 20.26
CA LYS A 53 10.93 14.66 20.07
C LYS A 53 10.72 13.17 20.42
N GLY A 54 9.75 12.87 21.27
CA GLY A 54 9.36 11.51 21.67
C GLY A 54 8.32 10.84 20.76
N GLU A 55 7.76 11.57 19.80
CA GLU A 55 6.71 11.09 18.87
C GLU A 55 7.30 10.72 17.50
N GLY A 56 8.48 11.23 17.18
CA GLY A 56 9.17 11.05 15.90
C GLY A 56 9.90 12.35 15.58
N ARG A 57 11.18 12.30 15.20
CA ARG A 57 12.03 13.49 15.08
C ARG A 57 11.83 14.24 13.75
N ASP A 58 12.12 15.54 13.79
CA ASP A 58 11.94 16.61 12.78
C ASP A 58 12.74 16.54 11.46
N ASP A 59 13.13 15.35 11.00
CA ASP A 59 13.90 15.16 9.75
C ASP A 59 13.60 13.82 9.05
N THR A 60 12.49 13.18 9.42
CA THR A 60 12.28 11.76 9.16
C THR A 60 11.50 11.52 7.88
N VAL A 61 12.20 10.95 6.90
CA VAL A 61 11.56 10.25 5.79
C VAL A 61 11.17 8.86 6.29
N GLN A 62 9.93 8.46 6.02
CA GLN A 62 9.55 7.06 6.16
C GLN A 62 9.73 6.37 4.81
N VAL A 63 10.62 5.37 4.77
CA VAL A 63 10.83 4.55 3.56
C VAL A 63 10.12 3.22 3.75
N ASN A 64 9.22 2.90 2.81
CA ASN A 64 8.53 1.61 2.75
C ASN A 64 8.97 0.86 1.50
N PHE A 65 9.37 -0.40 1.66
CA PHE A 65 9.80 -1.24 0.55
C PHE A 65 8.69 -2.19 0.11
N TYR A 66 8.33 -2.09 -1.17
CA TYR A 66 7.42 -3.02 -1.84
C TYR A 66 8.24 -3.93 -2.76
N ARG A 67 8.13 -5.25 -2.56
CA ARG A 67 8.80 -6.23 -3.40
C ARG A 67 7.84 -6.70 -4.49
N VAL A 68 8.25 -6.49 -5.73
CA VAL A 68 7.59 -7.06 -6.92
C VAL A 68 8.38 -8.29 -7.35
N ARG A 69 7.69 -9.32 -7.85
CA ARG A 69 8.37 -10.52 -8.38
C ARG A 69 9.22 -10.15 -9.58
N ALA A 70 10.40 -10.77 -9.71
CA ALA A 70 11.32 -10.49 -10.80
C ALA A 70 10.78 -10.92 -12.18
N ASP A 71 9.86 -11.88 -12.21
CA ASP A 71 9.21 -12.41 -13.40
C ASP A 71 7.82 -11.79 -13.67
N ALA A 72 7.43 -10.77 -12.90
CA ALA A 72 6.19 -10.05 -13.16
C ALA A 72 6.26 -9.32 -14.51
N ASN A 73 5.36 -9.66 -15.42
CA ASN A 73 5.17 -9.02 -16.71
C ASN A 73 3.88 -8.17 -16.76
N GLU A 74 3.16 -8.11 -15.64
CA GLU A 74 1.96 -7.32 -15.44
C GLU A 74 2.27 -5.92 -14.89
N HIS A 75 1.32 -5.00 -15.04
CA HIS A 75 1.47 -3.64 -14.57
C HIS A 75 1.27 -3.57 -13.05
N VAL A 76 2.28 -3.04 -12.32
CA VAL A 76 2.16 -2.77 -10.89
C VAL A 76 1.68 -1.34 -10.69
N THR A 77 0.50 -1.19 -10.10
CA THR A 77 -0.09 0.12 -9.78
C THR A 77 -0.03 0.35 -8.28
N ILE A 78 0.50 1.50 -7.86
CA ILE A 78 0.52 1.93 -6.46
C ILE A 78 -0.54 3.03 -6.32
N TYR A 79 -1.58 2.76 -5.53
CA TYR A 79 -2.58 3.76 -5.16
C TYR A 79 -2.17 4.41 -3.85
N VAL A 80 -2.10 5.73 -3.87
CA VAL A 80 -1.80 6.55 -2.69
C VAL A 80 -3.03 7.37 -2.37
N PHE A 81 -3.50 7.26 -1.14
CA PHE A 81 -4.58 8.06 -0.61
C PHE A 81 -4.08 8.79 0.64
N ASP A 82 -4.08 10.11 0.59
CA ASP A 82 -3.90 10.96 1.75
C ASP A 82 -5.26 11.49 2.18
N PRO A 83 -5.82 11.04 3.32
CA PRO A 83 -7.10 11.55 3.78
C PRO A 83 -7.06 13.02 4.19
N ALA A 84 -5.86 13.60 4.43
CA ALA A 84 -5.83 14.68 5.40
C ALA A 84 -4.62 15.58 5.66
N SER A 85 -3.48 15.51 4.96
CA SER A 85 -2.30 16.30 5.39
C SER A 85 -2.62 17.76 5.77
N GLY A 86 -2.50 18.09 7.07
CA GLY A 86 -2.72 19.44 7.59
C GLY A 86 -4.18 19.85 7.80
N ASN A 87 -5.15 18.92 7.77
CA ASN A 87 -6.57 19.20 7.99
C ASN A 87 -7.05 18.81 9.41
N ASN A 88 -8.37 18.90 9.67
CA ASN A 88 -8.98 18.66 10.98
C ASN A 88 -9.07 17.19 11.43
N VAL A 89 -8.73 16.20 10.60
CA VAL A 89 -8.75 14.77 11.00
C VAL A 89 -7.39 14.25 11.51
N ASP A 90 -6.32 15.06 11.44
CA ASP A 90 -5.08 14.74 12.14
C ASP A 90 -5.37 14.58 13.65
N PRO A 91 -4.76 13.57 14.33
CA PRO A 91 -5.00 13.35 15.74
C PRO A 91 -4.74 14.63 16.53
N LYS A 92 -5.81 15.19 17.12
CA LYS A 92 -5.74 16.35 18.00
C LYS A 92 -5.09 15.96 19.32
N ARG A 93 -3.80 15.64 19.30
CA ARG A 93 -3.04 15.27 20.49
C ARG A 93 -2.29 16.48 20.99
N TRP A 94 -2.76 17.02 22.10
CA TRP A 94 -2.06 18.01 22.92
C TRP A 94 -0.61 17.55 23.18
N PRO A 95 0.44 18.35 22.89
CA PRO A 95 0.46 19.79 22.65
C PRO A 95 0.55 20.20 21.15
N LEU A 96 0.31 19.29 20.20
CA LEU A 96 0.38 19.61 18.78
C LEU A 96 -0.76 20.56 18.43
N ARG A 97 -0.38 21.81 18.17
CA ARG A 97 -1.27 22.89 17.76
C ARG A 97 -2.02 22.45 16.50
N ALA A 98 -3.33 22.28 16.62
CA ALA A 98 -4.21 22.21 15.47
C ALA A 98 -3.93 23.42 14.55
N GLY A 99 -3.79 23.18 13.24
CA GLY A 99 -3.74 24.24 12.24
C GLY A 99 -2.36 24.79 11.84
N LEU A 100 -1.27 24.03 11.99
CA LEU A 100 -0.05 24.34 11.24
C LEU A 100 -0.14 23.73 9.84
N PRO A 101 0.10 24.50 8.77
CA PRO A 101 0.07 23.96 7.41
C PRO A 101 1.26 23.01 7.22
N THR A 102 0.97 21.72 7.15
CA THR A 102 1.94 20.68 6.82
C THR A 102 1.76 20.24 5.37
N MET A 103 2.88 20.00 4.70
CA MET A 103 2.91 19.40 3.38
C MET A 103 3.60 18.04 3.49
N THR A 104 2.97 17.01 2.92
CA THR A 104 3.53 15.67 2.82
C THR A 104 3.83 15.39 1.36
N THR A 105 5.08 15.05 1.05
CA THR A 105 5.46 14.60 -0.30
C THR A 105 5.65 13.10 -0.27
N LEU A 106 4.97 12.40 -1.18
CA LEU A 106 5.12 10.97 -1.42
C LEU A 106 5.78 10.77 -2.78
N SER A 107 6.88 10.02 -2.79
CA SER A 107 7.68 9.78 -3.98
C SER A 107 7.94 8.28 -4.13
N VAL A 108 7.82 7.78 -5.35
CA VAL A 108 8.05 6.37 -5.68
C VAL A 108 9.36 6.25 -6.44
N TYR A 109 10.27 5.43 -5.90
CA TYR A 109 11.57 5.13 -6.51
C TYR A 109 11.63 3.67 -6.95
N GLY A 110 12.28 3.43 -8.10
CA GLY A 110 12.51 2.09 -8.64
C GLY A 110 13.85 1.95 -9.33
N GLY A 111 14.09 0.77 -9.91
CA GLY A 111 15.34 0.45 -10.61
C GLY A 111 16.50 0.10 -9.68
N ILE A 112 17.70 0.03 -10.27
CA ILE A 112 18.94 -0.36 -9.58
C ILE A 112 19.22 0.59 -8.43
N GLY A 113 19.58 0.05 -7.26
CA GLY A 113 19.93 0.84 -6.08
C GLY A 113 18.75 1.25 -5.20
N ALA A 114 17.53 1.37 -5.73
CA ALA A 114 16.38 1.92 -4.99
C ALA A 114 16.15 1.26 -3.62
N HIS A 115 16.28 -0.06 -3.54
CA HIS A 115 16.13 -0.82 -2.30
C HIS A 115 17.45 -1.28 -1.66
N SER A 116 18.57 -1.21 -2.39
CA SER A 116 19.83 -1.85 -2.01
C SER A 116 20.93 -0.88 -1.62
N ASP A 117 20.78 0.40 -1.96
CA ASP A 117 21.69 1.44 -1.55
C ASP A 117 21.73 1.55 -0.02
N PRO A 118 22.92 1.71 0.60
CA PRO A 118 23.05 1.87 2.04
C PRO A 118 22.18 3.00 2.60
N GLN A 119 21.98 4.07 1.84
CA GLN A 119 21.17 5.19 2.30
C GLN A 119 19.67 4.87 2.33
N SER A 120 19.16 4.13 1.35
CA SER A 120 17.76 3.66 1.36
C SER A 120 17.49 2.75 2.56
N ARG A 121 18.49 1.97 3.00
CA ARG A 121 18.39 1.04 4.14
C ARG A 121 18.84 1.65 5.47
N ASN A 122 19.23 2.92 5.49
CA ASN A 122 19.68 3.60 6.69
C ASN A 122 18.51 3.65 7.70
N PRO A 123 18.72 3.31 8.98
CA PRO A 123 17.69 3.49 10.02
C PRO A 123 17.21 4.94 10.18
N ARG A 124 17.96 5.90 9.62
CA ARG A 124 17.60 7.31 9.51
C ARG A 124 17.84 7.76 8.06
N PRO A 125 16.94 7.40 7.13
CA PRO A 125 17.10 7.76 5.73
C PRO A 125 16.89 9.27 5.55
N SER A 126 17.61 9.87 4.60
CA SER A 126 17.40 11.28 4.21
C SER A 126 16.35 11.41 3.11
N ALA A 127 15.97 12.64 2.77
CA ALA A 127 15.11 12.92 1.61
C ALA A 127 15.70 12.45 0.27
N GLN A 128 17.02 12.35 0.18
CA GLN A 128 17.70 11.85 -1.01
C GLN A 128 17.65 10.33 -1.03
N GLN A 129 16.86 9.79 -1.94
CA GLN A 129 16.72 8.35 -2.16
C GLN A 129 17.46 7.92 -3.43
N ALA A 130 18.02 6.71 -3.39
CA ALA A 130 18.70 6.12 -4.53
C ALA A 130 17.72 5.54 -5.56
N GLY A 131 18.23 5.24 -6.76
CA GLY A 131 17.43 4.71 -7.86
C GLY A 131 16.80 5.81 -8.72
N LYS A 132 15.83 5.42 -9.54
CA LYS A 132 15.10 6.31 -10.44
C LYS A 132 13.80 6.75 -9.78
N LEU A 133 13.58 8.06 -9.70
CA LEU A 133 12.26 8.61 -9.36
C LEU A 133 11.28 8.25 -10.48
N LEU A 134 10.23 7.50 -10.12
CA LEU A 134 9.18 7.07 -11.04
C LEU A 134 8.01 8.06 -11.03
N ASP A 135 7.61 8.52 -9.84
CA ASP A 135 6.53 9.49 -9.67
C ASP A 135 6.63 10.20 -8.31
N SER A 136 6.00 11.36 -8.17
CA SER A 136 5.95 12.13 -6.92
C SER A 136 4.72 13.02 -6.84
N GLN A 137 4.07 13.04 -5.68
CA GLN A 137 2.92 13.89 -5.40
C GLN A 137 3.05 14.56 -4.02
N SER A 138 2.69 15.83 -3.95
CA SER A 138 2.63 16.59 -2.70
C SER A 138 1.18 16.83 -2.29
N PHE A 139 0.90 16.66 -1.00
CA PHE A 139 -0.40 16.87 -0.39
C PHE A 139 -0.28 17.94 0.69
N SER A 140 -1.25 18.85 0.77
CA SER A 140 -1.28 19.89 1.78
C SER A 140 -2.71 20.36 2.05
N ALA A 141 -2.92 21.08 3.15
CA ALA A 141 -4.23 21.67 3.48
C ALA A 141 -4.77 22.67 2.44
N TYR A 142 -3.95 23.09 1.47
CA TYR A 142 -4.28 24.07 0.44
C TYR A 142 -4.27 23.52 -1.00
N SER A 143 -3.98 22.24 -1.21
CA SER A 143 -4.14 21.67 -2.55
C SER A 143 -5.63 21.53 -2.86
N GLU A 144 -6.12 22.20 -3.90
CA GLU A 144 -7.48 22.00 -4.40
C GLU A 144 -7.69 20.51 -4.70
N GLN A 145 -8.80 19.97 -4.18
CA GLN A 145 -9.21 18.56 -4.36
C GLN A 145 -9.69 18.30 -5.78
#